data_AF-A0A0F5P8V6-F1
#
_entry.id   AF-A0A0F5P8V6-F1
#
_cell.length_a   1.000
_cell.length_b   1.000
_cell.length_c   1.000
_cell.angle_alpha   90.00
_cell.angle_beta   90.00
_cell.angle_gamma   90.00
#
_symmetry.space_group_name_H-M   'P 1'
#
loop_
_entity.id
_entity.type
_entity.pdbx_description
1 polymer ?
#
loop_
_entity_poly.entity_id
_entity_poly.type
_entity_poly.pdbx_seq_one_letter_code
_entity_poly.pdbx_strand_id
1 'polypeptide(L)'
;MEVGGKRQKLTAKEALQFKTYQDALDGKIAAVRKVLKWIDEREAAKNKLTVRPINLPIIEGENQNGVPVDDALLLLGIAVEDEAASKGDRPYLRIQSWAVQAALHRFDVTLQRGDLAEFRRHTDHPEQVFWPKETGNG
;
A
#
# COMPACT_ATOMS: atom_id res chain seq x y z
N MET A 1 26.75 1.90 16.29
CA MET A 1 26.25 0.59 15.83
C MET A 1 26.12 0.66 14.32
N GLU A 2 26.37 -0.43 13.59
CA GLU A 2 26.30 -0.43 12.13
C GLU A 2 24.90 -0.85 11.69
N VAL A 3 24.19 0.04 10.99
CA VAL A 3 22.89 -0.24 10.38
C VAL A 3 23.03 0.06 8.90
N GLY A 4 22.89 -0.95 8.04
CA GLY A 4 23.01 -0.80 6.58
C GLY A 4 24.37 -0.30 6.08
N GLY A 5 25.48 -0.69 6.70
CA GLY A 5 26.84 -0.35 6.23
C GLY A 5 27.32 1.07 6.60
N LYS A 6 26.57 1.84 7.39
CA LYS A 6 26.99 3.17 7.86
C LYS A 6 27.05 3.22 9.39
N ARG A 7 28.19 3.65 9.94
CA ARG A 7 28.34 3.91 11.38
C ARG A 7 27.63 5.22 11.74
N GLN A 8 26.39 5.12 12.20
CA GLN A 8 25.69 6.26 12.80
C GLN A 8 25.99 6.37 14.30
N LYS A 9 26.20 7.61 14.76
CA LYS A 9 26.24 7.95 16.18
C LYS A 9 24.79 8.03 16.68
N LEU A 10 24.40 7.09 17.54
CA LEU A 10 23.11 7.13 18.22
C LEU A 10 23.07 8.34 19.16
N THR A 11 21.96 9.07 19.15
CA THR A 11 21.67 10.06 20.18
C THR A 11 21.43 9.36 21.52
N ALA A 12 21.60 10.08 22.63
CA ALA A 12 21.40 9.50 23.97
C ALA A 12 19.99 8.90 24.15
N LYS A 13 18.97 9.51 23.52
CA LYS A 13 17.59 9.02 23.54
C LYS A 13 17.46 7.70 22.79
N GLU A 14 18.03 7.59 21.59
CA GLU A 14 17.97 6.36 20.79
C GLU A 14 18.76 5.23 21.45
N ALA A 15 19.91 5.54 22.07
CA ALA A 15 20.67 4.57 22.85
C ALA A 15 19.86 4.01 24.03
N LEU A 16 19.09 4.87 24.73
CA LEU A 16 18.22 4.45 25.82
C LEU A 16 17.04 3.59 25.32
N GLN A 17 16.46 3.94 24.16
CA GLN A 17 15.39 3.16 23.54
C GLN A 17 15.90 1.78 23.13
N PHE A 18 17.08 1.72 22.51
CA PHE A 18 17.72 0.47 22.10
C PHE A 18 17.99 -0.44 23.29
N LYS A 19 18.54 0.10 24.40
CA LYS A 19 18.73 -0.65 25.63
C LYS A 19 17.41 -1.16 26.22
N THR A 20 16.37 -0.34 26.21
CA THR A 20 15.02 -0.75 26.67
C THR A 20 14.47 -1.90 25.82
N TYR A 21 14.74 -1.90 24.51
CA TYR A 21 14.34 -2.97 23.62
C TYR A 21 15.10 -4.28 23.91
N GLN A 22 16.42 -4.21 24.09
CA GLN A 22 17.22 -5.38 24.51
C GLN A 22 16.74 -5.94 25.85
N ASP A 23 16.50 -5.08 26.83
CA ASP A 23 15.96 -5.48 28.14
C ASP A 23 14.58 -6.15 28.03
N ALA A 24 13.76 -5.75 27.05
CA ALA A 24 12.48 -6.39 26.78
C ALA A 24 12.64 -7.77 26.14
N LEU A 25 13.61 -7.95 25.23
CA LEU A 25 13.96 -9.26 24.66
C LEU A 25 14.48 -10.22 25.73
N ASP A 26 15.20 -9.70 26.73
CA ASP A 26 15.65 -10.46 27.91
C ASP A 26 14.51 -10.77 28.91
N GLY A 27 13.26 -10.38 28.60
CA GLY A 27 12.08 -10.72 29.39
C GLY A 27 11.81 -9.81 30.60
N LYS A 28 12.50 -8.67 30.73
CA LYS A 28 12.25 -7.74 31.84
C LYS A 28 10.89 -7.08 31.70
N ILE A 29 9.96 -7.42 32.60
CA ILE A 29 8.54 -7.02 32.53
C ILE A 29 8.34 -5.50 32.37
N ALA A 30 9.14 -4.68 33.08
CA ALA A 30 9.05 -3.23 32.99
C ALA A 30 9.43 -2.69 31.59
N ALA A 31 10.42 -3.31 30.96
CA ALA A 31 10.86 -2.96 29.61
C ALA A 31 9.83 -3.41 28.57
N VAL A 32 9.30 -4.64 28.71
CA VAL A 32 8.22 -5.16 27.84
C VAL A 32 7.01 -4.24 27.84
N ARG A 33 6.52 -3.83 29.02
CA ARG A 33 5.39 -2.88 29.14
C ARG A 33 5.67 -1.56 28.43
N LYS A 34 6.91 -1.07 28.50
CA LYS A 34 7.31 0.20 27.88
C LYS A 34 7.36 0.09 26.36
N VAL A 35 7.86 -1.01 25.83
CA VAL A 35 7.87 -1.28 24.38
C VAL A 35 6.45 -1.45 23.86
N LEU A 36 5.58 -2.21 24.56
CA LEU A 36 4.16 -2.35 24.19
C LEU A 36 3.46 -0.99 24.14
N LYS A 37 3.68 -0.13 25.13
CA LYS A 37 3.14 1.24 25.11
C LYS A 37 3.59 2.04 23.88
N TRP A 38 4.85 1.93 23.47
CA TRP A 38 5.33 2.60 22.26
C TRP A 38 4.67 2.05 20.99
N ILE A 39 4.39 0.75 20.94
CA ILE A 39 3.65 0.13 19.85
C ILE A 39 2.21 0.68 19.82
N ASP A 40 1.53 0.73 20.97
CA ASP A 40 0.17 1.28 21.06
C ASP A 40 0.11 2.75 20.61
N GLU A 41 1.06 3.58 21.06
CA GLU A 41 1.17 4.98 20.64
C GLU A 41 1.39 5.13 19.13
N ARG A 42 2.24 4.25 18.55
CA ARG A 42 2.50 4.22 17.11
C ARG A 42 1.25 3.81 16.31
N GLU A 43 0.54 2.77 16.74
CA GLU A 43 -0.68 2.32 16.06
C GLU A 43 -1.81 3.35 16.19
N ALA A 44 -1.95 4.00 17.35
CA ALA A 44 -2.90 5.10 17.53
C ALA A 44 -2.58 6.30 16.62
N ALA A 45 -1.30 6.66 16.47
CA ALA A 45 -0.88 7.71 15.56
C ALA A 45 -1.14 7.34 14.09
N LYS A 46 -0.88 6.08 13.71
CA LYS A 46 -1.17 5.56 12.36
C LYS A 46 -2.68 5.60 12.07
N ASN A 47 -3.52 5.16 12.99
CA ASN A 47 -4.97 5.20 12.84
C ASN A 47 -5.51 6.64 12.70
N LYS A 48 -4.94 7.61 13.44
CA LYS A 48 -5.28 9.04 13.29
C LYS A 48 -4.93 9.60 11.91
N LEU A 49 -3.87 9.10 11.28
CA LEU A 49 -3.48 9.48 9.91
C LEU A 49 -4.32 8.77 8.84
N THR A 50 -4.97 7.65 9.17
CA THR A 50 -5.72 6.82 8.21
C THR A 50 -7.10 7.41 7.87
N VAL A 51 -7.57 8.43 8.60
CA VAL A 51 -8.91 9.02 8.39
C VAL A 51 -8.83 10.53 8.24
N ARG A 52 -8.29 10.99 7.10
CA ARG A 52 -8.89 12.12 6.41
C ARG A 52 -9.15 11.68 4.99
N PRO A 53 -10.42 11.56 4.54
CA PRO A 53 -10.67 11.46 3.11
C PRO A 53 -10.04 12.71 2.50
N ILE A 54 -8.97 12.49 1.75
CA ILE A 54 -8.37 13.52 0.93
C ILE A 54 -9.42 13.81 -0.15
N ASN A 55 -10.29 14.79 0.11
CA ASN A 55 -11.14 15.44 -0.88
C ASN A 55 -10.24 16.33 -1.74
N LEU A 56 -9.28 15.73 -2.43
CA LEU A 56 -8.65 16.41 -3.55
C LEU A 56 -9.71 16.48 -4.66
N PRO A 57 -9.92 17.64 -5.28
CA PRO A 57 -10.68 17.69 -6.51
C PRO A 57 -10.01 16.72 -7.49
N ILE A 58 -10.81 15.90 -8.17
CA ILE A 58 -10.33 15.13 -9.32
C ILE A 58 -9.95 16.20 -10.36
N ILE A 59 -8.64 16.41 -10.54
CA ILE A 59 -8.14 17.30 -11.57
C ILE A 59 -8.09 16.47 -12.85
N GLU A 60 -9.10 16.64 -13.70
CA GLU A 60 -9.06 16.15 -15.07
C GLU A 60 -8.14 17.08 -15.86
N GLY A 61 -7.06 16.53 -16.40
CA GLY A 61 -6.11 17.28 -17.24
C GLY A 61 -5.52 16.37 -18.29
N GLU A 62 -5.56 16.80 -19.56
CA GLU A 62 -4.81 16.16 -20.63
C GLU A 62 -3.32 16.47 -20.43
N ASN A 63 -2.51 15.43 -20.26
CA ASN A 63 -1.07 15.54 -20.13
C ASN A 63 -0.42 15.77 -21.51
N GLN A 64 -0.60 16.95 -22.09
CA GLN A 64 -0.09 17.24 -23.44
C GLN A 64 1.43 17.01 -23.58
N ASN A 65 2.19 17.00 -22.46
CA ASN A 65 3.64 16.74 -22.41
C ASN A 65 4.10 15.94 -21.16
N GLY A 66 3.22 15.16 -20.52
CA GLY A 66 3.52 14.49 -19.25
C GLY A 66 4.20 13.11 -19.39
N VAL A 67 4.77 12.61 -18.29
CA VAL A 67 5.14 11.19 -18.16
C VAL A 67 3.91 10.35 -18.55
N PRO A 68 4.04 9.35 -19.44
CA PRO A 68 2.95 8.42 -19.75
C PRO A 68 2.34 7.88 -18.45
N VAL A 69 1.01 7.82 -18.37
CA VAL A 69 0.30 7.36 -17.17
C VAL A 69 0.83 6.00 -16.72
N ASP A 70 1.16 5.15 -17.69
CA ASP A 70 1.76 3.82 -17.52
C ASP A 70 3.05 3.86 -16.69
N ASP A 71 3.99 4.75 -17.04
CA ASP A 71 5.27 4.90 -16.33
C ASP A 71 5.06 5.38 -14.88
N ALA A 72 4.07 6.27 -14.66
CA ALA A 72 3.75 6.73 -13.32
C ALA A 72 3.13 5.62 -12.47
N LEU A 73 2.25 4.80 -13.04
CA LEU A 73 1.64 3.66 -12.35
C LEU A 73 2.67 2.59 -11.99
N LEU A 74 3.63 2.34 -12.87
CA LEU A 74 4.77 1.46 -12.62
C LEU A 74 5.70 2.01 -11.54
N LEU A 75 6.09 3.29 -11.63
CA LEU A 75 6.97 3.94 -10.65
C LEU A 75 6.36 3.94 -9.24
N LEU A 76 5.04 4.10 -9.14
CA LEU A 76 4.31 4.04 -7.88
C LEU A 76 4.03 2.62 -7.38
N GLY A 77 4.35 1.59 -8.17
CA GLY A 77 4.06 0.19 -7.84
C GLY A 77 2.56 -0.12 -7.77
N ILE A 78 1.73 0.71 -8.42
CA ILE A 78 0.28 0.50 -8.55
C ILE A 78 0.01 -0.51 -9.65
N ALA A 79 0.82 -0.51 -10.69
CA ALA A 79 0.78 -1.48 -11.78
C ALA A 79 2.07 -2.29 -11.86
N VAL A 80 1.97 -3.45 -12.52
CA VAL A 80 3.07 -4.33 -12.88
C VAL A 80 2.94 -4.64 -14.37
N GLU A 81 4.07 -4.77 -15.05
CA GLU A 81 4.08 -5.22 -16.44
C GLU A 81 3.75 -6.71 -16.54
N ASP A 82 2.80 -7.04 -17.39
CA ASP A 82 2.57 -8.41 -17.83
C ASP A 82 3.39 -8.63 -19.11
N GLU A 83 4.62 -9.10 -18.94
CA GLU A 83 5.54 -9.39 -20.04
C GLU A 83 4.95 -10.42 -21.02
N ALA A 84 4.11 -11.34 -20.54
CA ALA A 84 3.50 -12.39 -21.36
C ALA A 84 2.34 -11.86 -22.24
N ALA A 85 1.62 -10.85 -21.76
CA ALA A 85 0.53 -10.20 -22.49
C ALA A 85 0.99 -9.00 -23.33
N SER A 86 2.18 -8.46 -23.06
CA SER A 86 2.74 -7.32 -23.77
C SER A 86 2.96 -7.63 -25.26
N LYS A 87 2.29 -6.85 -26.13
CA LYS A 87 2.42 -6.95 -27.59
C LYS A 87 2.74 -5.59 -28.17
N GLY A 88 3.98 -5.43 -28.65
CA GLY A 88 4.46 -4.21 -29.30
C GLY A 88 5.16 -3.25 -28.33
N ASP A 89 5.22 -1.97 -28.71
CA ASP A 89 6.02 -0.94 -28.02
C ASP A 89 5.43 -0.44 -26.69
N ARG A 90 4.26 -0.93 -26.28
CA ARG A 90 3.62 -0.52 -25.01
C ARG A 90 3.47 -1.72 -24.08
N PRO A 91 3.91 -1.60 -22.81
CA PRO A 91 3.75 -2.67 -21.84
C PRO A 91 2.27 -2.87 -21.53
N TYR A 92 1.82 -4.12 -21.51
CA TYR A 92 0.50 -4.45 -20.98
C TYR A 92 0.58 -4.41 -19.47
N LEU A 93 -0.17 -3.51 -18.84
CA LEU A 93 -0.13 -3.31 -17.39
C LEU A 93 -1.27 -4.04 -16.68
N ARG A 94 -0.94 -4.67 -15.56
CA ARG A 94 -1.90 -5.19 -14.58
C ARG A 94 -1.83 -4.40 -13.30
N ILE A 95 -2.98 -4.08 -12.74
CA ILE A 95 -3.08 -3.33 -11.48
C ILE A 95 -2.86 -4.28 -10.31
N GLN A 96 -2.02 -3.90 -9.35
CA GLN A 96 -1.76 -4.72 -8.17
C GLN A 96 -3.03 -4.93 -7.34
N SER A 97 -3.16 -6.13 -6.76
CA SER A 97 -4.34 -6.56 -5.99
C SER A 97 -4.65 -5.60 -4.83
N TRP A 98 -3.62 -5.05 -4.17
CA TRP A 98 -3.82 -4.09 -3.06
C TRP A 98 -4.47 -2.79 -3.53
N ALA A 99 -4.11 -2.30 -4.72
CA ALA A 99 -4.63 -1.05 -5.26
C ALA A 99 -6.09 -1.22 -5.67
N VAL A 100 -6.42 -2.37 -6.26
CA VAL A 100 -7.81 -2.76 -6.58
C VAL A 100 -8.63 -2.89 -5.30
N GLN A 101 -8.12 -3.59 -4.29
CA GLN A 101 -8.79 -3.72 -2.99
C GLN A 101 -9.04 -2.37 -2.32
N ALA A 102 -8.07 -1.45 -2.38
CA ALA A 102 -8.20 -0.10 -1.85
C ALA A 102 -9.26 0.71 -2.61
N ALA A 103 -9.31 0.58 -3.94
CA ALA A 103 -10.34 1.23 -4.76
C ALA A 103 -11.75 0.70 -4.42
N LEU A 104 -11.92 -0.63 -4.36
CA LEU A 104 -13.21 -1.25 -3.99
C LEU A 104 -13.66 -0.88 -2.57
N HIS A 105 -12.75 -0.67 -1.63
CA HIS A 105 -13.10 -0.21 -0.28
C HIS A 105 -13.47 1.28 -0.24
N ARG A 106 -12.86 2.08 -1.12
CA ARG A 106 -13.08 3.53 -1.17
C ARG A 106 -14.37 3.90 -1.90
N PHE A 107 -14.68 3.17 -2.96
CA PHE A 107 -15.84 3.42 -3.79
C PHE A 107 -16.85 2.30 -3.53
N ASP A 108 -18.06 2.64 -3.11
CA ASP A 108 -19.16 1.68 -2.97
C ASP A 108 -19.68 1.32 -4.37
N VAL A 109 -18.88 0.52 -5.12
CA VAL A 109 -19.14 0.22 -6.53
C VAL A 109 -19.96 -1.04 -6.65
N THR A 110 -21.13 -0.91 -7.27
CA THR A 110 -21.88 -2.05 -7.79
C THR A 110 -21.40 -2.33 -9.21
N LEU A 111 -20.70 -3.44 -9.41
CA LEU A 111 -20.15 -3.82 -10.72
C LEU A 111 -21.07 -4.81 -11.42
N GLN A 112 -21.35 -4.57 -12.71
CA GLN A 112 -22.02 -5.54 -13.55
C GLN A 112 -21.11 -6.76 -13.73
N ARG A 113 -21.71 -7.91 -14.04
CA ARG A 113 -20.96 -9.17 -14.24
C ARG A 113 -19.84 -9.05 -15.28
N GLY A 114 -20.11 -8.35 -16.39
CA GLY A 114 -19.12 -8.11 -17.45
C GLY A 114 -17.94 -7.27 -16.96
N ASP A 115 -18.23 -6.19 -16.24
CA ASP A 115 -17.20 -5.30 -15.69
C ASP A 115 -16.31 -6.06 -14.70
N LEU A 116 -16.91 -6.86 -13.82
CA LEU A 116 -16.17 -7.61 -12.80
C LEU A 116 -15.21 -8.64 -13.43
N ALA A 117 -15.58 -9.26 -14.54
CA ALA A 117 -14.70 -10.14 -15.30
C ALA A 117 -13.51 -9.37 -15.93
N GLU A 118 -13.77 -8.18 -16.49
CA GLU A 118 -12.72 -7.32 -17.04
C GLU A 118 -11.76 -6.80 -15.95
N PHE A 119 -12.28 -6.39 -14.79
CA PHE A 119 -11.46 -6.01 -13.64
C PHE A 119 -10.57 -7.16 -13.19
N ARG A 120 -11.12 -8.39 -13.08
CA ARG A 120 -10.32 -9.57 -12.71
C ARG A 120 -9.20 -9.85 -13.71
N ARG A 121 -9.47 -9.69 -15.00
CA ARG A 121 -8.47 -9.90 -16.06
C ARG A 121 -7.30 -8.90 -15.97
N HIS A 122 -7.59 -7.64 -15.65
CA HIS A 122 -6.59 -6.57 -15.55
C HIS A 122 -5.98 -6.44 -14.15
N THR A 123 -6.36 -7.29 -13.21
CA THR A 123 -5.81 -7.31 -11.84
C THR A 123 -4.71 -8.35 -11.77
N ASP A 124 -3.57 -7.98 -11.21
CA ASP A 124 -2.53 -8.92 -10.82
C ASP A 124 -3.00 -9.75 -9.63
N HIS A 125 -2.76 -11.06 -9.63
CA HIS A 125 -3.22 -11.99 -8.60
C HIS A 125 -4.67 -11.75 -8.12
N PRO A 126 -5.68 -11.85 -9.00
CA PRO A 126 -7.07 -11.50 -8.68
C PRO A 126 -7.68 -12.35 -7.56
N GLU A 127 -7.11 -13.52 -7.27
CA GLU A 127 -7.47 -14.38 -6.14
C GLU A 127 -7.23 -13.75 -4.76
N GLN A 128 -6.40 -12.71 -4.67
CA GLN A 128 -6.09 -12.01 -3.41
C GLN A 128 -7.06 -10.87 -3.10
N VAL A 129 -7.99 -10.56 -4.01
CA VAL A 129 -8.95 -9.45 -3.88
C VAL A 129 -10.32 -9.96 -3.43
N PHE A 130 -10.93 -9.26 -2.46
CA PHE A 130 -12.31 -9.48 -2.05
C PHE A 130 -13.26 -8.77 -3.02
N TRP A 131 -13.69 -9.50 -4.05
CA TRP A 131 -14.59 -8.97 -5.07
C TRP A 131 -16.02 -8.76 -4.54
N PRO A 132 -16.70 -7.67 -4.94
CA PRO A 132 -18.12 -7.48 -4.66
C PRO A 132 -18.96 -8.55 -5.35
N LYS A 133 -20.20 -8.76 -4.87
CA LYS A 133 -21.12 -9.71 -5.48
C LYS A 133 -21.54 -9.21 -6.87
N GLU A 134 -21.56 -10.11 -7.84
CA GLU A 134 -22.10 -9.83 -9.18
C GLU A 134 -23.59 -9.46 -9.02
N THR A 135 -23.97 -8.26 -9.46
CA THR A 135 -25.39 -7.95 -9.66
C THR A 135 -25.83 -8.57 -10.97
N GLY A 136 -26.74 -9.54 -10.88
CA GLY A 136 -27.32 -10.17 -12.06
C GLY A 136 -28.37 -9.24 -12.67
N ASN A 137 -28.06 -8.64 -13.80
CA ASN A 137 -29.08 -8.27 -14.79
C ASN A 137 -28.88 -9.18 -16.00
N GLY A 138 -29.90 -10.00 -16.28
CA GLY A 138 -30.02 -10.73 -17.53
C GLY A 138 -30.32 -9.81 -18.70
#